data_AF-A0A2V8Q4L9-F1
#
_entry.id   AF-A0A2V8Q4L9-F1
#
_cell.length_a   1.000
_cell.length_b   1.000
_cell.length_c   1.000
_cell.angle_alpha   90.00
_cell.angle_beta   90.00
_cell.angle_gamma   90.00
#
_symmetry.space_group_name_H-M   'P 1'
#
loop_
_entity.id
_entity.type
_entity.pdbx_description
1 polymer ?
#
loop_
_entity_poly.entity_id
_entity_poly.type
_entity_poly.pdbx_seq_one_letter_code
_entity_poly.pdbx_strand_id
1 'polypeptide(L)'
;MQELDLNSTSRSNSQYAKTMDVPTSSENLYSILQQEVELGAEALKRQSADVAVTLFQSALQKVNVDQPFYDHLVHNLLLSYKLLIEQLLKHGDRSTALDFLWAALRLEIRGDCAADDKLLRRFAGTLQSLGIVFFQNNLLEESVLCCRKAISIYPSPGSSVNLTNSLAATGGRARLSDFTTHITPEQLGRHLFIACVPKSASTFLKNLLVNLTGYRDLFTVYAAGQSEHEIYLPTLRDSAHLDTVTQQHCRAADANVHLMQAFGIRPVVLVRNIFDCVMSLFDFYNQGACKTSYFRADWQLLDDETKIDLLIENVIPWYFQFVASWQLADRHKRLEVYWLSYEELVADKPASVLKVLEFYGLGVSRRSLEQRIEEIEREGRNIRFNKGIMGRGKSGLNERQKEQIRRLTRYYPTADFGRIGL
;
A
#
# COMPACT_ATOMS: atom_id res chain seq x y z
N MET A 1 14.63 -0.33 23.47
CA MET A 1 15.19 -1.70 23.54
C MET A 1 14.47 -2.39 24.68
N GLN A 2 13.32 -2.98 24.38
CA GLN A 2 12.43 -3.65 25.33
C GLN A 2 12.09 -5.00 24.68
N GLU A 3 12.55 -6.07 25.30
CA GLU A 3 12.25 -7.45 24.90
C GLU A 3 10.74 -7.69 25.09
N LEU A 4 10.07 -7.99 23.98
CA LEU A 4 8.69 -8.48 23.99
C LEU A 4 8.74 -9.99 24.22
N ASP A 5 8.37 -10.35 25.45
CA ASP A 5 8.24 -11.71 25.95
C ASP A 5 7.08 -12.44 25.24
N LEU A 6 7.41 -13.21 24.21
CA LEU A 6 6.51 -14.08 23.45
C LEU A 6 6.50 -15.49 24.07
N ASN A 7 6.07 -15.60 25.32
CA ASN A 7 5.86 -16.90 25.97
C ASN A 7 4.62 -16.88 26.88
N SER A 8 3.43 -16.99 26.28
CA SER A 8 2.29 -17.64 26.94
C SER A 8 1.17 -17.94 25.95
N THR A 9 0.89 -19.22 25.71
CA THR A 9 -0.46 -19.81 25.58
C THR A 9 -0.39 -21.27 25.16
N SER A 10 -0.01 -22.15 26.10
CA SER A 10 -0.40 -23.57 26.08
C SER A 10 -1.59 -23.75 27.03
N ARG A 11 -2.79 -23.35 26.58
CA ARG A 11 -4.04 -23.77 27.23
C ARG A 11 -4.73 -24.81 26.37
N SER A 12 -4.84 -26.00 26.98
CA SER A 12 -5.56 -27.19 26.54
C SER A 12 -6.95 -26.85 25.95
N ASN A 13 -7.17 -27.21 24.69
CA ASN A 13 -8.48 -27.27 24.04
C ASN A 13 -9.12 -28.64 24.35
N SER A 14 -9.79 -28.80 25.50
CA SER A 14 -10.55 -30.03 25.82
C SER A 14 -12.05 -29.81 26.04
N GLN A 15 -12.62 -28.71 25.54
CA GLN A 15 -14.04 -28.40 25.76
C GLN A 15 -14.85 -28.35 24.47
N TYR A 16 -14.97 -29.45 23.73
CA TYR A 16 -16.07 -29.67 22.77
C TYR A 16 -16.25 -31.18 22.52
N ALA A 17 -16.81 -31.90 23.49
CA ALA A 17 -17.31 -33.26 23.27
C ALA A 17 -18.83 -33.24 23.51
N LYS A 18 -19.58 -32.84 22.48
CA LYS A 18 -21.03 -33.04 22.43
C LYS A 18 -21.24 -34.45 21.89
N THR A 19 -21.76 -35.35 22.72
CA THR A 19 -22.12 -36.72 22.32
C THR A 19 -23.27 -36.67 21.32
N MET A 20 -23.02 -37.10 20.09
CA MET A 20 -24.03 -37.30 19.05
C MET A 20 -24.26 -38.80 18.86
N ASP A 21 -25.52 -39.20 18.70
CA ASP A 21 -25.89 -40.56 18.32
C ASP A 21 -25.48 -40.81 16.87
N VAL A 22 -24.61 -41.79 16.64
CA VAL A 22 -24.09 -42.16 15.32
C VAL A 22 -24.43 -43.64 15.03
N PRO A 23 -24.90 -44.01 13.82
CA PRO A 23 -25.27 -45.39 13.49
C PRO A 23 -24.11 -46.39 13.65
N THR A 24 -24.38 -47.61 14.10
CA THR A 24 -23.37 -48.61 14.54
C THR A 24 -22.34 -49.03 13.49
N SER A 25 -22.62 -48.91 12.18
CA SER A 25 -21.63 -49.16 11.11
C SER A 25 -20.59 -48.04 10.97
N SER A 26 -20.83 -46.89 11.60
CA SER A 26 -19.92 -45.75 11.60
C SER A 26 -18.94 -45.75 12.78
N GLU A 27 -19.27 -46.42 13.90
CA GLU A 27 -18.47 -46.34 15.14
C GLU A 27 -17.01 -46.77 14.94
N ASN A 28 -16.77 -47.84 14.17
CA ASN A 28 -15.41 -48.32 13.89
C ASN A 28 -14.61 -47.35 13.02
N LEU A 29 -15.27 -46.72 12.03
CA LEU A 29 -14.63 -45.70 11.19
C LEU A 29 -14.29 -44.45 12.02
N TYR A 30 -15.19 -44.02 12.90
CA TYR A 30 -14.95 -42.90 13.81
C TYR A 30 -13.80 -43.16 14.78
N SER A 31 -13.70 -44.37 15.35
CA SER A 31 -12.57 -44.70 16.23
C SER A 31 -11.23 -44.69 15.49
N ILE A 32 -11.18 -45.21 14.26
CA ILE A 32 -9.97 -45.19 13.42
C ILE A 32 -9.59 -43.74 13.09
N LEU A 33 -10.56 -42.93 12.67
CA LEU A 33 -10.35 -41.51 12.37
C LEU A 33 -9.84 -40.75 13.60
N GLN A 34 -10.45 -40.94 14.75
CA GLN A 34 -10.03 -40.30 15.99
C GLN A 34 -8.58 -40.67 16.34
N GLN A 35 -8.22 -41.96 16.22
CA GLN A 35 -6.86 -42.41 16.47
C GLN A 35 -5.85 -41.78 15.49
N GLU A 36 -6.15 -41.72 14.19
CA GLU A 36 -5.27 -41.08 13.19
C GLU A 36 -5.07 -39.59 13.49
N VAL A 37 -6.13 -38.89 13.93
CA VAL A 37 -6.08 -37.47 14.30
C VAL A 37 -5.24 -37.22 15.54
N GLU A 38 -5.41 -38.04 16.58
CA GLU A 38 -4.64 -37.95 17.81
C GLU A 38 -3.15 -38.20 17.55
N LEU A 39 -2.83 -39.24 16.77
CA LEU A 39 -1.45 -39.54 16.35
C LEU A 39 -0.86 -38.42 15.49
N GLY A 40 -1.64 -37.84 14.57
CA GLY A 40 -1.21 -36.72 13.73
C GLY A 40 -0.92 -35.46 14.56
N ALA A 41 -1.75 -35.19 15.57
CA ALA A 41 -1.55 -34.07 16.49
C ALA A 41 -0.31 -34.27 17.37
N GLU A 42 -0.06 -35.49 17.82
CA GLU A 42 1.15 -35.83 18.57
C GLU A 42 2.42 -35.74 17.70
N ALA A 43 2.35 -36.18 16.45
CA ALA A 43 3.44 -36.04 15.48
C ALA A 43 3.78 -34.56 15.24
N LEU A 44 2.77 -33.68 15.10
CA LEU A 44 2.97 -32.23 15.02
C LEU A 44 3.70 -31.67 16.25
N LYS A 45 3.30 -32.07 17.47
CA LYS A 45 3.96 -31.62 18.71
C LYS A 45 5.41 -32.07 18.79
N ARG A 46 5.72 -33.27 18.28
CA ARG A 46 7.08 -33.83 18.21
C ARG A 46 7.91 -33.33 17.02
N GLN A 47 7.34 -32.44 16.21
CA GLN A 47 7.94 -31.93 14.97
C GLN A 47 8.22 -33.01 13.90
N SER A 48 7.50 -34.13 13.91
CA SER A 48 7.56 -35.18 12.89
C SER A 48 6.59 -34.86 11.75
N ALA A 49 7.00 -33.95 10.86
CA ALA A 49 6.10 -33.31 9.90
C ALA A 49 5.59 -34.28 8.80
N ASP A 50 6.46 -35.17 8.33
CA ASP A 50 6.17 -36.25 7.38
C ASP A 50 5.08 -37.21 7.89
N VAL A 51 5.22 -37.64 9.15
CA VAL A 51 4.25 -38.52 9.81
C VAL A 51 2.91 -37.80 9.98
N ALA A 52 2.94 -36.54 10.41
CA ALA A 52 1.73 -35.73 10.56
C ALA A 52 0.98 -35.52 9.23
N VAL A 53 1.70 -35.19 8.14
CA VAL A 53 1.13 -35.06 6.80
C VAL A 53 0.44 -36.36 6.38
N THR A 54 1.13 -37.50 6.53
CA THR A 54 0.62 -38.81 6.14
C THR A 54 -0.68 -39.14 6.89
N LEU A 55 -0.70 -38.94 8.21
CA LEU A 55 -1.86 -39.22 9.06
C LEU A 55 -3.05 -38.32 8.72
N PHE A 56 -2.85 -37.00 8.57
CA PHE A 56 -3.94 -36.10 8.25
C PHE A 56 -4.46 -36.25 6.82
N GLN A 57 -3.61 -36.59 5.84
CA GLN A 57 -4.07 -36.95 4.49
C GLN A 57 -4.91 -38.23 4.50
N SER A 58 -4.44 -39.26 5.21
CA SER A 58 -5.15 -40.53 5.40
C SER A 58 -6.52 -40.31 6.05
N ALA A 59 -6.59 -39.48 7.09
CA ALA A 59 -7.84 -39.14 7.76
C ALA A 59 -8.78 -38.35 6.82
N LEU A 60 -8.27 -37.33 6.11
CA LEU A 60 -9.07 -36.49 5.23
C LEU A 60 -9.69 -37.27 4.06
N GLN A 61 -9.03 -38.31 3.56
CA GLN A 61 -9.57 -39.19 2.50
C GLN A 61 -10.77 -40.03 2.96
N LYS A 62 -10.94 -40.23 4.27
CA LYS A 62 -12.02 -41.04 4.87
C LYS A 62 -13.21 -40.20 5.34
N VAL A 63 -13.15 -38.87 5.14
CA VAL A 63 -14.09 -37.89 5.70
C VAL A 63 -14.76 -37.13 4.58
N ASN A 64 -16.07 -36.98 4.66
CA ASN A 64 -16.83 -36.15 3.72
C ASN A 64 -16.86 -34.69 4.19
N VAL A 65 -17.05 -33.77 3.24
CA VAL A 65 -17.06 -32.32 3.50
C VAL A 65 -18.15 -31.91 4.50
N ASP A 66 -19.27 -32.63 4.54
CA ASP A 66 -20.41 -32.42 5.44
C ASP A 66 -20.19 -32.93 6.87
N GLN A 67 -19.02 -33.50 7.18
CA GLN A 67 -18.71 -33.98 8.53
C GLN A 67 -18.08 -32.87 9.39
N PRO A 68 -18.45 -32.74 10.68
CA PRO A 68 -18.17 -31.55 11.50
C PRO A 68 -16.68 -31.32 11.84
N PHE A 69 -15.80 -32.27 11.54
CA PHE A 69 -14.37 -32.19 11.80
C PHE A 69 -13.54 -32.07 10.51
N TYR A 70 -14.17 -32.10 9.33
CA TYR A 70 -13.49 -31.97 8.03
C TYR A 70 -12.58 -30.73 8.00
N ASP A 71 -13.12 -29.57 8.34
CA ASP A 71 -12.38 -28.29 8.28
C ASP A 71 -11.22 -28.24 9.30
N HIS A 72 -11.37 -28.90 10.45
CA HIS A 72 -10.29 -29.03 11.43
C HIS A 72 -9.16 -29.93 10.90
N LEU A 73 -9.48 -31.01 10.18
CA LEU A 73 -8.48 -31.83 9.50
C LEU A 73 -7.74 -31.06 8.42
N VAL A 74 -8.48 -30.28 7.61
CA VAL A 74 -7.89 -29.41 6.58
C VAL A 74 -6.92 -28.40 7.20
N HIS A 75 -7.30 -27.77 8.31
CA HIS A 75 -6.40 -26.85 9.02
C HIS A 75 -5.17 -27.54 9.62
N ASN A 76 -5.34 -28.72 10.23
CA ASN A 76 -4.22 -29.49 10.78
C ASN A 76 -3.25 -29.95 9.69
N LEU A 77 -3.77 -30.39 8.54
CA LEU A 77 -2.96 -30.74 7.37
C LEU A 77 -2.15 -29.53 6.87
N LEU A 78 -2.75 -28.33 6.82
CA LEU A 78 -2.03 -27.11 6.48
C LEU A 78 -0.90 -26.80 7.48
N LEU A 79 -1.12 -27.00 8.79
CA LEU A 79 -0.08 -26.84 9.81
C LEU A 79 1.07 -27.84 9.59
N SER A 80 0.76 -29.09 9.24
CA SER A 80 1.76 -30.11 8.92
C SER A 80 2.55 -29.77 7.66
N TYR A 81 1.90 -29.28 6.60
CA TYR A 81 2.59 -28.78 5.41
C TYR A 81 3.52 -27.61 5.74
N LYS A 82 3.06 -26.64 6.55
CA LYS A 82 3.92 -25.53 6.99
C LYS A 82 5.20 -26.03 7.66
N LEU A 83 5.06 -26.91 8.65
CA LEU A 83 6.21 -27.44 9.39
C LEU A 83 7.17 -28.20 8.45
N LEU A 84 6.63 -29.03 7.55
CA LEU A 84 7.44 -29.80 6.60
C LEU A 84 8.17 -28.88 5.62
N ILE A 85 7.51 -27.86 5.09
CA ILE A 85 8.10 -26.84 4.22
C ILE A 85 9.25 -26.12 4.93
N GLU A 86 9.05 -25.68 6.19
CA GLU A 86 10.11 -25.04 6.98
C GLU A 86 11.32 -25.95 7.17
N GLN A 87 11.10 -27.24 7.45
CA GLN A 87 12.17 -28.24 7.56
C GLN A 87 12.88 -28.45 6.22
N LEU A 88 12.15 -28.65 5.12
CA LEU A 88 12.73 -28.87 3.79
C LEU A 88 13.58 -27.68 3.33
N LEU A 89 13.08 -26.46 3.48
CA LEU A 89 13.82 -25.24 3.14
C LEU A 89 15.09 -25.09 3.99
N LYS A 90 15.04 -25.42 5.28
CA LYS A 90 16.22 -25.42 6.16
C LYS A 90 17.30 -26.40 5.70
N HIS A 91 16.91 -27.54 5.11
CA HIS A 91 17.84 -28.52 4.53
C HIS A 91 18.19 -28.24 3.06
N GLY A 92 17.69 -27.16 2.48
CA GLY A 92 17.95 -26.78 1.09
C GLY A 92 17.12 -27.53 0.05
N ASP A 93 16.16 -28.37 0.43
CA ASP A 93 15.27 -29.08 -0.49
C ASP A 93 14.11 -28.19 -0.94
N ARG A 94 14.42 -27.30 -1.89
CA ARG A 94 13.46 -26.34 -2.43
C ARG A 94 12.38 -27.01 -3.28
N SER A 95 12.73 -28.03 -4.06
CA SER A 95 11.79 -28.65 -5.00
C SER A 95 10.62 -29.28 -4.24
N THR A 96 10.93 -30.12 -3.25
CA THR A 96 9.91 -30.79 -2.44
C THR A 96 9.10 -29.78 -1.62
N ALA A 97 9.73 -28.70 -1.13
CA ALA A 97 9.02 -27.63 -0.43
C ALA A 97 7.97 -26.94 -1.33
N LEU A 98 8.29 -26.74 -2.61
CA LEU A 98 7.34 -26.17 -3.58
C LEU A 98 6.17 -27.12 -3.88
N ASP A 99 6.42 -28.43 -3.97
CA ASP A 99 5.36 -29.42 -4.15
C ASP A 99 4.35 -29.38 -3.00
N PHE A 100 4.84 -29.30 -1.76
CA PHE A 100 3.99 -29.14 -0.58
C PHE A 100 3.30 -27.78 -0.50
N LEU A 101 3.93 -26.70 -0.99
CA LEU A 101 3.26 -25.41 -1.11
C LEU A 101 2.06 -25.52 -2.06
N TRP A 102 2.21 -26.15 -3.22
CA TRP A 102 1.11 -26.32 -4.16
C TRP A 102 -0.03 -27.15 -3.57
N ALA A 103 0.29 -28.18 -2.78
CA ALA A 103 -0.71 -28.92 -2.03
C ALA A 103 -1.42 -28.04 -0.99
N ALA A 104 -0.67 -27.24 -0.23
CA ALA A 104 -1.21 -26.32 0.77
C ALA A 104 -2.13 -25.24 0.16
N LEU A 105 -1.78 -24.67 -0.99
CA LEU A 105 -2.59 -23.65 -1.68
C LEU A 105 -3.93 -24.18 -2.20
N ARG A 106 -4.06 -25.50 -2.41
CA ARG A 106 -5.30 -26.17 -2.83
C ARG A 106 -6.26 -26.47 -1.68
N LEU A 107 -5.81 -26.35 -0.42
CA LEU A 107 -6.66 -26.58 0.74
C LEU A 107 -7.70 -25.46 0.88
N GLU A 108 -8.92 -25.85 1.24
CA GLU A 108 -10.07 -24.95 1.41
C GLU A 108 -10.95 -25.43 2.57
N ILE A 109 -11.38 -24.48 3.40
CA ILE A 109 -12.42 -24.69 4.42
C ILE A 109 -13.76 -24.68 3.68
N ARG A 110 -14.48 -25.81 3.70
CA ARG A 110 -15.70 -26.03 2.90
C ARG A 110 -16.83 -26.68 3.70
N GLY A 111 -16.54 -27.22 4.88
CA GLY A 111 -17.52 -27.88 5.73
C GLY A 111 -18.30 -26.92 6.60
N ASP A 112 -18.82 -27.44 7.71
CA ASP A 112 -19.67 -26.71 8.65
C ASP A 112 -18.99 -25.49 9.29
N CYS A 113 -17.66 -25.44 9.30
CA CYS A 113 -16.90 -24.34 9.87
C CYS A 113 -16.52 -23.27 8.83
N ALA A 114 -17.08 -23.31 7.61
CA ALA A 114 -16.84 -22.28 6.58
C ALA A 114 -17.26 -20.86 6.99
N ALA A 115 -18.12 -20.72 8.01
CA ALA A 115 -18.50 -19.45 8.61
C ALA A 115 -17.82 -19.16 9.97
N ASP A 116 -16.94 -20.04 10.46
CA ASP A 116 -16.22 -19.84 11.73
C ASP A 116 -15.05 -18.86 11.54
N ASP A 117 -15.29 -17.60 11.94
CA ASP A 117 -14.32 -16.51 11.92
C ASP A 117 -12.98 -16.87 12.56
N LYS A 118 -13.00 -17.57 13.70
CA LYS A 118 -11.79 -17.93 14.44
C LYS A 118 -10.98 -18.97 13.68
N LEU A 119 -11.64 -19.95 13.07
CA LEU A 119 -10.98 -20.96 12.26
C LEU A 119 -10.40 -20.35 10.98
N LEU A 120 -11.19 -19.56 10.24
CA LEU A 120 -10.76 -18.87 9.02
C LEU A 120 -9.54 -17.98 9.27
N ARG A 121 -9.57 -17.19 10.35
CA ARG A 121 -8.46 -16.33 10.76
C ARG A 121 -7.18 -17.13 11.06
N ARG A 122 -7.29 -18.26 11.75
CA ARG A 122 -6.15 -19.16 12.02
C ARG A 122 -5.61 -19.79 10.74
N PHE A 123 -6.51 -20.26 9.87
CA PHE A 123 -6.16 -20.88 8.60
C PHE A 123 -5.41 -19.90 7.68
N ALA A 124 -5.96 -18.69 7.49
CA ALA A 124 -5.31 -17.61 6.76
C ALA A 124 -3.99 -17.18 7.42
N GLY A 125 -3.93 -17.14 8.76
CA GLY A 125 -2.70 -16.86 9.51
C GLY A 125 -1.58 -17.86 9.24
N THR A 126 -1.90 -19.15 9.09
CA THR A 126 -0.92 -20.18 8.71
C THR A 126 -0.37 -19.96 7.29
N LEU A 127 -1.23 -19.62 6.33
CA LEU A 127 -0.80 -19.25 4.97
C LEU A 127 0.03 -17.96 4.94
N GLN A 128 -0.35 -16.96 5.73
CA GLN A 128 0.44 -15.74 5.88
C GLN A 128 1.83 -16.06 6.45
N SER A 129 1.91 -16.93 7.45
CA SER A 129 3.18 -17.37 8.02
C SER A 129 4.04 -18.12 6.99
N LEU A 130 3.45 -18.98 6.16
CA LEU A 130 4.13 -19.59 5.02
C LEU A 130 4.69 -18.54 4.07
N GLY A 131 3.93 -17.48 3.79
CA GLY A 131 4.40 -16.35 2.96
C GLY A 131 5.67 -15.70 3.51
N ILE A 132 5.78 -15.55 4.84
CA ILE A 132 7.00 -15.03 5.50
C ILE A 132 8.16 -16.02 5.34
N VAL A 133 7.92 -17.32 5.54
CA VAL A 133 8.95 -18.37 5.38
C VAL A 133 9.54 -18.35 3.97
N PHE A 134 8.68 -18.29 2.94
CA PHE A 134 9.14 -18.20 1.55
C PHE A 134 9.90 -16.90 1.27
N PHE A 135 9.43 -15.76 1.79
CA PHE A 135 10.13 -14.48 1.66
C PHE A 135 11.55 -14.53 2.27
N GLN A 136 11.68 -15.06 3.48
CA GLN A 136 12.97 -15.21 4.18
C GLN A 136 13.95 -16.13 3.45
N ASN A 137 13.45 -17.05 2.63
CA ASN A 137 14.25 -17.95 1.80
C ASN A 137 14.46 -17.45 0.36
N ASN A 138 14.16 -16.17 0.10
CA ASN A 138 14.28 -15.53 -1.22
C ASN A 138 13.41 -16.20 -2.32
N LEU A 139 12.28 -16.80 -1.92
CA LEU A 139 11.26 -17.39 -2.78
C LEU A 139 10.06 -16.44 -2.84
N LEU A 140 10.27 -15.34 -3.56
CA LEU A 140 9.41 -14.15 -3.48
C LEU A 140 8.06 -14.34 -4.17
N GLU A 141 8.02 -15.08 -5.28
CA GLU A 141 6.76 -15.37 -6.00
C GLU A 141 5.84 -16.26 -5.18
N GLU A 142 6.41 -17.27 -4.53
CA GLU A 142 5.72 -18.16 -3.60
C GLU A 142 5.16 -17.40 -2.40
N SER A 143 5.92 -16.42 -1.90
CA SER A 143 5.47 -15.52 -0.85
C SER A 143 4.23 -14.72 -1.28
N VAL A 144 4.21 -14.20 -2.51
CA VAL A 144 3.05 -13.50 -3.08
C VAL A 144 1.83 -14.44 -3.16
N LEU A 145 2.00 -15.68 -3.62
CA LEU A 145 0.92 -16.68 -3.71
C LEU A 145 0.31 -16.98 -2.33
N CYS A 146 1.15 -17.21 -1.32
CA CYS A 146 0.71 -17.45 0.06
C CYS A 146 -0.08 -16.27 0.62
N CYS A 147 0.43 -15.05 0.45
CA CYS A 147 -0.23 -13.85 0.97
C CYS A 147 -1.58 -13.59 0.29
N ARG A 148 -1.68 -13.80 -1.03
CA ARG A 148 -2.93 -13.69 -1.77
C ARG A 148 -3.95 -14.73 -1.32
N LYS A 149 -3.53 -16.00 -1.15
CA LYS A 149 -4.43 -17.04 -0.64
C LYS A 149 -4.92 -16.69 0.78
N ALA A 150 -4.03 -16.20 1.66
CA ALA A 150 -4.44 -15.75 2.99
C ALA A 150 -5.49 -14.62 2.93
N ILE A 151 -5.26 -13.58 2.11
CA ILE A 151 -6.21 -12.46 1.94
C ILE A 151 -7.55 -12.94 1.38
N SER A 152 -7.55 -13.88 0.43
CA SER A 152 -8.78 -14.41 -0.16
C SER A 152 -9.67 -15.17 0.85
N ILE A 153 -9.08 -15.65 1.95
CA ILE A 153 -9.79 -16.41 3.00
C ILE A 153 -10.19 -15.48 4.13
N TYR A 154 -9.25 -14.69 4.63
CA TYR A 154 -9.48 -13.78 5.74
C TYR A 154 -8.57 -12.53 5.59
N PRO A 155 -9.10 -11.42 5.05
CA PRO A 155 -8.34 -10.18 4.92
C PRO A 155 -7.87 -9.66 6.28
N SER A 156 -6.57 -9.41 6.42
CA SER A 156 -6.00 -8.82 7.63
C SER A 156 -4.91 -7.80 7.29
N PRO A 157 -4.69 -6.77 8.13
CA PRO A 157 -3.63 -5.79 7.87
C PRO A 157 -2.25 -6.42 7.70
N GLY A 158 -1.94 -7.45 8.49
CA GLY A 158 -0.66 -8.16 8.39
C GLY A 158 -0.47 -8.85 7.04
N SER A 159 -1.53 -9.44 6.49
CA SER A 159 -1.47 -10.11 5.18
C SER A 159 -1.22 -9.10 4.05
N SER A 160 -1.86 -7.93 4.09
CA SER A 160 -1.64 -6.86 3.11
C SER A 160 -0.25 -6.24 3.20
N VAL A 161 0.31 -6.08 4.41
CA VAL A 161 1.70 -5.62 4.59
C VAL A 161 2.69 -6.62 4.01
N ASN A 162 2.55 -7.91 4.33
CA ASN A 162 3.43 -8.95 3.79
C ASN A 162 3.34 -9.02 2.27
N LEU A 163 2.12 -8.98 1.71
CA LEU A 163 1.93 -8.95 0.25
C LEU A 163 2.60 -7.73 -0.39
N THR A 164 2.46 -6.55 0.21
CA THR A 164 3.09 -5.31 -0.30
C THR A 164 4.61 -5.45 -0.36
N ASN A 165 5.23 -6.03 0.67
CA ASN A 165 6.67 -6.26 0.69
C ASN A 165 7.10 -7.28 -0.37
N SER A 166 6.36 -8.38 -0.52
CA SER A 166 6.67 -9.41 -1.52
C SER A 166 6.50 -8.87 -2.95
N LEU A 167 5.44 -8.11 -3.24
CA LEU A 167 5.24 -7.46 -4.53
C LEU A 167 6.35 -6.42 -4.82
N ALA A 168 6.78 -5.67 -3.82
CA ALA A 168 7.88 -4.72 -3.97
C ALA A 168 9.18 -5.44 -4.35
N ALA A 169 9.47 -6.56 -3.69
CA ALA A 169 10.66 -7.36 -3.93
C ALA A 169 10.65 -8.07 -5.30
N THR A 170 9.48 -8.50 -5.81
CA THR A 170 9.36 -9.10 -7.15
C THR A 170 9.21 -8.07 -8.28
N GLY A 171 8.87 -6.83 -7.96
CA GLY A 171 8.37 -5.87 -8.96
C GLY A 171 6.97 -6.23 -9.47
N GLY A 172 6.27 -7.14 -8.79
CA GLY A 172 4.93 -7.60 -9.14
C GLY A 172 3.90 -6.47 -9.06
N ARG A 173 2.82 -6.62 -9.84
CA ARG A 173 1.69 -5.69 -9.79
C ARG A 173 0.65 -6.15 -8.77
N ALA A 174 0.17 -5.19 -7.99
CA ALA A 174 -1.00 -5.38 -7.15
C ALA A 174 -2.29 -5.49 -7.98
N ARG A 175 -3.27 -6.20 -7.41
CA ARG A 175 -4.62 -6.40 -7.95
C ARG A 175 -5.64 -5.80 -7.01
N LEU A 176 -6.83 -5.45 -7.51
CA LEU A 176 -7.93 -4.98 -6.66
C LEU A 176 -8.28 -5.99 -5.54
N SER A 177 -8.29 -7.28 -5.87
CA SER A 177 -8.52 -8.40 -4.95
C SER A 177 -7.51 -8.48 -3.79
N ASP A 178 -6.33 -7.84 -3.93
CA ASP A 178 -5.32 -7.82 -2.89
C ASP A 178 -5.72 -6.88 -1.72
N PHE A 179 -6.68 -5.98 -1.93
CA PHE A 179 -7.09 -4.97 -0.94
C PHE A 179 -8.58 -4.95 -0.62
N THR A 180 -9.42 -5.57 -1.47
CA THR A 180 -10.86 -5.68 -1.27
C THR A 180 -11.42 -6.87 -2.03
N THR A 181 -12.36 -7.59 -1.43
CA THR A 181 -13.10 -8.70 -2.05
C THR A 181 -14.53 -8.30 -2.43
N HIS A 182 -14.97 -7.10 -2.05
CA HIS A 182 -16.35 -6.63 -2.23
C HIS A 182 -16.52 -5.63 -3.39
N ILE A 183 -15.41 -5.25 -4.03
CA ILE A 183 -15.40 -4.27 -5.12
C ILE A 183 -14.80 -4.95 -6.34
N THR A 184 -15.52 -4.93 -7.47
CA THR A 184 -15.02 -5.41 -8.75
C THR A 184 -14.44 -4.25 -9.57
N PRO A 185 -13.56 -4.52 -10.56
CA PRO A 185 -12.98 -3.46 -11.40
C PRO A 185 -14.04 -2.59 -12.10
N GLU A 186 -15.19 -3.16 -12.46
CA GLU A 186 -16.29 -2.46 -13.15
C GLU A 186 -17.03 -1.48 -12.22
N GLN A 187 -16.88 -1.64 -10.90
CA GLN A 187 -17.47 -0.75 -9.89
C GLN A 187 -16.55 0.43 -9.55
N LEU A 188 -15.32 0.47 -10.08
CA LEU A 188 -14.40 1.56 -9.79
C LEU A 188 -14.80 2.84 -10.54
N GLY A 189 -14.81 3.95 -9.79
CA GLY A 189 -14.92 5.29 -10.34
C GLY A 189 -13.60 5.78 -10.95
N ARG A 190 -13.64 6.97 -11.54
CA ARG A 190 -12.49 7.65 -12.12
C ARG A 190 -11.79 8.51 -11.07
N HIS A 191 -10.55 8.16 -10.75
CA HIS A 191 -9.75 8.85 -9.76
C HIS A 191 -8.65 9.71 -10.42
N LEU A 192 -8.90 11.03 -10.49
CA LEU A 192 -7.90 12.01 -10.91
C LEU A 192 -6.99 12.28 -9.72
N PHE A 193 -5.71 11.96 -9.83
CA PHE A 193 -4.79 12.00 -8.70
C PHE A 193 -3.59 12.90 -9.00
N ILE A 194 -3.42 13.94 -8.19
CA ILE A 194 -2.28 14.86 -8.27
C ILE A 194 -1.30 14.50 -7.15
N ALA A 195 -0.25 13.77 -7.50
CA ALA A 195 0.92 13.62 -6.63
C ALA A 195 1.78 14.88 -6.81
N CYS A 196 2.06 15.61 -5.73
CA CYS A 196 2.68 16.93 -5.88
C CYS A 196 3.67 17.24 -4.78
N VAL A 197 4.70 18.00 -5.13
CA VAL A 197 5.51 18.66 -4.11
C VAL A 197 4.72 19.82 -3.47
N PRO A 198 4.90 20.13 -2.18
CA PRO A 198 4.29 21.31 -1.61
C PRO A 198 4.66 22.58 -2.40
N LYS A 199 3.70 23.50 -2.51
CA LYS A 199 3.88 24.81 -3.17
C LYS A 199 4.14 24.77 -4.69
N SER A 200 3.71 23.72 -5.39
CA SER A 200 3.73 23.61 -6.86
C SER A 200 2.44 24.05 -7.58
N ALA A 201 1.55 24.78 -6.90
CA ALA A 201 0.20 25.14 -7.37
C ALA A 201 -0.78 23.95 -7.51
N SER A 202 -0.53 22.86 -6.77
CA SER A 202 -1.43 21.70 -6.70
C SER A 202 -2.86 22.03 -6.27
N THR A 203 -3.05 22.95 -5.32
CA THR A 203 -4.39 23.40 -4.89
C THR A 203 -5.17 24.07 -6.02
N PHE A 204 -4.50 24.89 -6.86
CA PHE A 204 -5.13 25.51 -8.02
C PHE A 204 -5.59 24.45 -9.01
N LEU A 205 -4.67 23.54 -9.40
CA LEU A 205 -4.98 22.47 -10.35
C LEU A 205 -6.13 21.58 -9.83
N LYS A 206 -6.08 21.17 -8.57
CA LYS A 206 -7.14 20.36 -7.93
C LYS A 206 -8.50 21.06 -8.01
N ASN A 207 -8.57 22.30 -7.57
CA ASN A 207 -9.84 23.06 -7.56
C ASN A 207 -10.38 23.24 -8.98
N LEU A 208 -9.51 23.52 -9.96
CA LEU A 208 -9.90 23.62 -11.35
C LEU A 208 -10.46 22.29 -11.88
N LEU A 209 -9.79 21.17 -11.62
CA LEU A 209 -10.28 19.85 -12.03
C LEU A 209 -11.63 19.51 -11.37
N VAL A 210 -11.80 19.76 -10.06
CA VAL A 210 -13.09 19.57 -9.36
C VAL A 210 -14.21 20.38 -10.03
N ASN A 211 -13.97 21.66 -10.32
CA ASN A 211 -14.98 22.52 -10.96
C ASN A 211 -15.28 22.11 -12.41
N LEU A 212 -14.28 21.62 -13.14
CA LEU A 212 -14.46 21.19 -14.53
C LEU A 212 -15.19 19.87 -14.66
N THR A 213 -14.88 18.90 -13.82
CA THR A 213 -15.41 17.54 -13.94
C THR A 213 -16.65 17.30 -13.07
N GLY A 214 -16.87 18.12 -12.04
CA GLY A 214 -17.88 17.89 -11.01
C GLY A 214 -17.54 16.72 -10.07
N TYR A 215 -16.32 16.19 -10.16
CA TYR A 215 -15.88 15.06 -9.35
C TYR A 215 -15.68 15.49 -7.90
N ARG A 216 -15.77 14.52 -6.98
CA ARG A 216 -15.66 14.78 -5.55
C ARG A 216 -14.22 15.07 -5.16
N ASP A 217 -13.99 16.14 -4.39
CA ASP A 217 -12.71 16.36 -3.70
C ASP A 217 -12.51 15.26 -2.64
N LEU A 218 -11.42 14.51 -2.76
CA LEU A 218 -11.10 13.41 -1.85
C LEU A 218 -9.77 13.65 -1.16
N PHE A 219 -9.75 13.43 0.15
CA PHE A 219 -8.56 13.51 0.98
C PHE A 219 -8.20 12.13 1.54
N THR A 220 -7.24 11.44 0.92
CA THR A 220 -6.90 10.04 1.19
C THR A 220 -5.80 9.86 2.24
N VAL A 221 -5.96 10.48 3.42
CA VAL A 221 -4.98 10.38 4.51
C VAL A 221 -5.64 9.91 5.80
N TYR A 222 -4.87 9.24 6.66
CA TYR A 222 -5.35 8.79 7.97
C TYR A 222 -5.57 9.97 8.94
N ALA A 223 -4.59 10.87 9.01
CA ALA A 223 -4.57 11.99 9.95
C ALA A 223 -4.09 13.28 9.27
N ALA A 224 -5.04 14.08 8.81
CA ALA A 224 -4.82 15.39 8.21
C ALA A 224 -3.99 16.31 9.15
N GLY A 225 -3.03 17.03 8.60
CA GLY A 225 -2.13 17.92 9.32
C GLY A 225 -0.99 17.21 10.08
N GLN A 226 -0.87 15.89 9.95
CA GLN A 226 0.20 15.10 10.57
C GLN A 226 0.96 14.30 9.51
N SER A 227 0.48 13.10 9.17
CA SER A 227 1.12 12.20 8.19
C SER A 227 0.24 12.10 6.95
N GLU A 228 0.58 12.91 5.94
CA GLU A 228 -0.18 13.02 4.69
C GLU A 228 0.51 12.34 3.50
N HIS A 229 1.60 11.63 3.76
CA HIS A 229 2.49 11.13 2.72
C HIS A 229 2.09 9.76 2.15
N GLU A 230 1.13 9.08 2.78
CA GLU A 230 0.67 7.74 2.38
C GLU A 230 -0.83 7.74 2.11
N ILE A 231 -1.24 7.00 1.07
CA ILE A 231 -2.64 6.82 0.72
C ILE A 231 -3.28 5.90 1.77
N TYR A 232 -4.38 6.36 2.35
CA TYR A 232 -5.11 5.61 3.36
C TYR A 232 -6.17 4.70 2.72
N LEU A 233 -5.91 3.39 2.76
CA LEU A 233 -6.74 2.37 2.12
C LEU A 233 -8.23 2.42 2.54
N PRO A 234 -8.62 2.60 3.81
CA PRO A 234 -10.03 2.69 4.18
C PRO A 234 -10.78 3.82 3.44
N THR A 235 -10.22 5.03 3.41
CA THR A 235 -10.83 6.14 2.65
C THR A 235 -10.94 5.83 1.16
N LEU A 236 -9.91 5.20 0.59
CA LEU A 236 -9.91 4.81 -0.81
C LEU A 236 -10.99 3.76 -1.12
N ARG A 237 -11.18 2.76 -0.24
CA ARG A 237 -12.24 1.75 -0.38
C ARG A 237 -13.63 2.36 -0.29
N ASP A 238 -13.86 3.24 0.67
CA ASP A 238 -15.16 3.88 0.89
C ASP A 238 -15.56 4.78 -0.29
N SER A 239 -14.57 5.32 -1.00
CA SER A 239 -14.76 6.22 -2.15
C SER A 239 -14.50 5.55 -3.49
N ALA A 240 -14.25 4.25 -3.53
CA ALA A 240 -13.78 3.55 -4.73
C ALA A 240 -14.76 3.60 -5.91
N HIS A 241 -16.06 3.73 -5.64
CA HIS A 241 -17.13 3.80 -6.63
C HIS A 241 -17.43 5.23 -7.10
N LEU A 242 -16.75 6.23 -6.52
CA LEU A 242 -16.96 7.63 -6.83
C LEU A 242 -15.92 8.12 -7.82
N ASP A 243 -16.34 9.05 -8.68
CA ASP A 243 -15.41 9.87 -9.44
C ASP A 243 -14.81 10.94 -8.52
N THR A 244 -13.48 10.97 -8.40
CA THR A 244 -12.79 11.84 -7.43
C THR A 244 -11.63 12.61 -8.03
N VAL A 245 -11.32 13.75 -7.42
CA VAL A 245 -10.06 14.48 -7.60
C VAL A 245 -9.34 14.52 -6.27
N THR A 246 -8.12 14.00 -6.24
CA THR A 246 -7.27 13.93 -5.06
C THR A 246 -6.02 14.76 -5.27
N GLN A 247 -5.64 15.55 -4.27
CA GLN A 247 -4.34 16.21 -4.20
C GLN A 247 -3.58 15.70 -2.99
N GLN A 248 -2.40 15.14 -3.20
CA GLN A 248 -1.62 14.57 -2.11
C GLN A 248 -0.12 14.80 -2.28
N HIS A 249 0.55 15.04 -1.14
CA HIS A 249 1.99 15.15 -1.03
C HIS A 249 2.60 13.79 -0.71
N CYS A 250 2.59 12.86 -1.68
CA CYS A 250 3.07 11.50 -1.49
C CYS A 250 4.22 11.15 -2.44
N ARG A 251 5.16 10.34 -1.94
CA ARG A 251 6.21 9.70 -2.76
C ARG A 251 5.62 8.47 -3.46
N ALA A 252 6.29 7.97 -4.49
CA ALA A 252 5.97 6.68 -5.09
C ALA A 252 6.50 5.51 -4.25
N ALA A 253 6.19 5.50 -2.95
CA ALA A 253 6.46 4.35 -2.08
C ALA A 253 5.71 3.13 -2.60
N ASP A 254 6.25 1.92 -2.37
CA ASP A 254 5.65 0.68 -2.85
C ASP A 254 4.17 0.53 -2.47
N ALA A 255 3.81 0.91 -1.24
CA ALA A 255 2.42 0.88 -0.77
C ALA A 255 1.51 1.80 -1.62
N ASN A 256 1.93 3.05 -1.88
CA ASN A 256 1.17 3.98 -2.72
C ASN A 256 1.05 3.45 -4.16
N VAL A 257 2.15 2.94 -4.72
CA VAL A 257 2.17 2.36 -6.07
C VAL A 257 1.20 1.18 -6.17
N HIS A 258 1.22 0.26 -5.20
CA HIS A 258 0.34 -0.89 -5.19
C HIS A 258 -1.14 -0.50 -5.02
N LEU A 259 -1.45 0.47 -4.17
CA LEU A 259 -2.81 1.01 -4.06
C LEU A 259 -3.24 1.66 -5.38
N MET A 260 -2.38 2.45 -6.02
CA MET A 260 -2.71 3.04 -7.31
C MET A 260 -2.92 1.99 -8.40
N GLN A 261 -2.11 0.93 -8.44
CA GLN A 261 -2.29 -0.19 -9.37
C GLN A 261 -3.62 -0.91 -9.15
N ALA A 262 -3.95 -1.21 -7.88
CA ALA A 262 -5.15 -1.96 -7.53
C ALA A 262 -6.44 -1.20 -7.86
N PHE A 263 -6.44 0.13 -7.65
CA PHE A 263 -7.61 0.99 -7.87
C PHE A 263 -7.58 1.73 -9.22
N GLY A 264 -6.68 1.36 -10.14
CA GLY A 264 -6.61 1.97 -11.48
C GLY A 264 -6.24 3.45 -11.49
N ILE A 265 -5.57 3.95 -10.45
CA ILE A 265 -5.18 5.36 -10.32
C ILE A 265 -3.93 5.61 -11.17
N ARG A 266 -3.99 6.65 -12.00
CA ARG A 266 -2.86 7.15 -12.79
C ARG A 266 -2.49 8.55 -12.31
N PRO A 267 -1.30 8.78 -11.73
CA PRO A 267 -0.99 10.07 -11.13
C PRO A 267 -0.47 11.09 -12.14
N VAL A 268 -0.92 12.33 -11.98
CA VAL A 268 -0.22 13.53 -12.45
C VAL A 268 0.83 13.90 -11.40
N VAL A 269 2.10 13.90 -11.77
CA VAL A 269 3.22 14.28 -10.91
C VAL A 269 3.56 15.75 -11.15
N LEU A 270 3.15 16.60 -10.21
CA LEU A 270 3.28 18.06 -10.29
C LEU A 270 4.49 18.56 -9.49
N VAL A 271 5.49 19.05 -10.22
CA VAL A 271 6.74 19.59 -9.69
C VAL A 271 6.88 21.09 -9.94
N ARG A 272 7.89 21.72 -9.35
CA ARG A 272 8.21 23.14 -9.51
C ARG A 272 9.69 23.35 -9.29
N ASN A 273 10.25 24.43 -9.85
CA ASN A 273 11.62 24.85 -9.54
C ASN A 273 11.90 24.86 -8.03
N ILE A 274 12.96 24.17 -7.60
CA ILE A 274 13.20 23.89 -6.18
C ILE A 274 13.56 25.17 -5.40
N PHE A 275 14.27 26.10 -6.03
CA PHE A 275 14.65 27.36 -5.38
C PHE A 275 13.41 28.23 -5.12
N ASP A 276 12.45 28.24 -6.06
CA ASP A 276 11.16 28.91 -5.87
C ASP A 276 10.30 28.21 -4.80
N CYS A 277 10.39 26.88 -4.68
CA CYS A 277 9.70 26.13 -3.63
C CYS A 277 10.19 26.54 -2.23
N VAL A 278 11.50 26.69 -2.02
CA VAL A 278 12.07 27.15 -0.73
C VAL A 278 11.46 28.49 -0.32
N MET A 279 11.50 29.49 -1.20
CA MET A 279 10.95 30.81 -0.89
C MET A 279 9.44 30.77 -0.68
N SER A 280 8.73 29.93 -1.43
CA SER A 280 7.29 29.77 -1.23
C SER A 280 6.92 29.03 0.04
N LEU A 281 7.77 28.12 0.53
CA LEU A 281 7.62 27.44 1.82
C LEU A 281 7.90 28.40 2.97
N PHE A 282 8.97 29.19 2.86
CA PHE A 282 9.34 30.21 3.83
C PHE A 282 8.18 31.19 4.09
N ASP A 283 7.61 31.77 3.04
CA ASP A 283 6.42 32.63 3.16
C ASP A 283 5.24 31.88 3.82
N PHE A 284 5.02 30.62 3.44
CA PHE A 284 3.90 29.82 3.94
C PHE A 284 4.03 29.51 5.43
N TYR A 285 5.24 29.21 5.89
CA TYR A 285 5.52 28.98 7.31
C TYR A 285 5.37 30.27 8.11
N ASN A 286 5.85 31.41 7.58
CA ASN A 286 5.66 32.73 8.20
C ASN A 286 4.19 33.16 8.28
N GLN A 287 3.33 32.66 7.37
CA GLN A 287 1.87 32.84 7.43
C GLN A 287 1.17 31.89 8.41
N GLY A 288 1.92 31.08 9.17
CA GLY A 288 1.40 30.26 10.26
C GLY A 288 1.32 28.76 9.99
N ALA A 289 1.73 28.30 8.80
CA ALA A 289 1.78 26.86 8.51
C ALA A 289 2.80 26.10 9.37
N CYS A 290 3.76 26.81 9.98
CA CYS A 290 4.72 26.20 10.89
C CYS A 290 4.05 25.49 12.09
N LYS A 291 2.80 25.80 12.44
CA LYS A 291 2.05 25.18 13.55
C LYS A 291 1.89 23.67 13.43
N THR A 292 1.91 23.12 12.21
CA THR A 292 1.82 21.67 11.95
C THR A 292 3.20 21.01 11.85
N SER A 293 4.29 21.76 12.06
CA SER A 293 5.67 21.25 12.03
C SER A 293 6.20 20.95 13.44
N TYR A 294 7.29 20.18 13.51
CA TYR A 294 8.04 19.97 14.75
C TYR A 294 8.81 21.21 15.23
N PHE A 295 9.04 22.18 14.34
CA PHE A 295 9.78 23.42 14.65
C PHE A 295 8.86 24.55 15.12
N ARG A 296 7.58 24.27 15.37
CA ARG A 296 6.55 25.28 15.70
C ARG A 296 6.87 26.13 16.93
N ALA A 297 7.55 25.55 17.93
CA ALA A 297 7.89 26.23 19.17
C ALA A 297 8.98 27.28 18.94
N ASP A 298 9.96 26.94 18.10
CA ASP A 298 11.17 27.75 17.92
C ASP A 298 11.10 28.65 16.69
N TRP A 299 10.15 28.42 15.76
CA TRP A 299 10.07 29.14 14.48
C TRP A 299 10.12 30.66 14.63
N GLN A 300 9.45 31.22 15.64
CA GLN A 300 9.42 32.68 15.85
C GLN A 300 10.72 33.24 16.42
N LEU A 301 11.58 32.39 17.01
CA LEU A 301 12.86 32.77 17.59
C LEU A 301 13.99 32.81 16.55
N LEU A 302 13.81 32.14 15.42
CA LEU A 302 14.80 32.06 14.35
C LEU A 302 14.78 33.33 13.48
N ASP A 303 15.97 33.79 13.07
CA ASP A 303 16.08 34.77 11.99
C ASP A 303 15.73 34.16 10.62
N ASP A 304 15.57 35.02 9.61
CA ASP A 304 15.11 34.60 8.28
C ASP A 304 16.12 33.68 7.57
N GLU A 305 17.43 33.91 7.75
CA GLU A 305 18.46 33.05 7.17
C GLU A 305 18.40 31.64 7.78
N THR A 306 18.30 31.55 9.10
CA THR A 306 18.21 30.27 9.83
C THR A 306 16.92 29.52 9.51
N LYS A 307 15.79 30.23 9.32
CA LYS A 307 14.54 29.62 8.86
C LYS A 307 14.68 28.99 7.48
N ILE A 308 15.33 29.69 6.55
CA ILE A 308 15.56 29.19 5.19
C ILE A 308 16.48 27.96 5.23
N ASP A 309 17.57 28.03 5.98
CA ASP A 309 18.50 26.90 6.15
C ASP A 309 17.80 25.69 6.75
N LEU A 310 16.98 25.90 7.79
CA LEU A 310 16.16 24.84 8.40
C LEU A 310 15.25 24.16 7.37
N LEU A 311 14.58 24.92 6.50
CA LEU A 311 13.76 24.36 5.42
C LEU A 311 14.60 23.57 4.41
N ILE A 312 15.76 24.09 4.02
CA ILE A 312 16.71 23.41 3.11
C ILE A 312 17.20 22.09 3.71
N GLU A 313 17.43 22.04 5.01
CA GLU A 313 17.97 20.85 5.69
C GLU A 313 16.91 19.81 6.04
N ASN A 314 15.69 20.23 6.37
CA ASN A 314 14.68 19.33 6.94
C ASN A 314 13.49 19.07 6.01
N VAL A 315 13.20 19.97 5.07
CA VAL A 315 12.02 19.85 4.18
C VAL A 315 12.44 19.52 2.76
N ILE A 316 13.44 20.20 2.21
CA ILE A 316 13.88 20.02 0.83
C ILE A 316 14.40 18.60 0.51
N PRO A 317 15.04 17.83 1.42
CA PRO A 317 15.41 16.45 1.10
C PRO A 317 14.22 15.58 0.68
N TRP A 318 13.02 15.85 1.21
CA TRP A 318 11.81 15.15 0.80
C TRP A 318 11.42 15.44 -0.67
N TYR A 319 11.68 16.64 -1.20
CA TYR A 319 11.42 16.97 -2.61
C TYR A 319 12.29 16.12 -3.55
N PHE A 320 13.55 15.89 -3.16
CA PHE A 320 14.44 15.02 -3.92
C PHE A 320 13.96 13.57 -3.89
N GLN A 321 13.55 13.08 -2.71
CA GLN A 321 12.94 11.74 -2.57
C GLN A 321 11.66 11.61 -3.41
N PHE A 322 10.82 12.66 -3.43
CA PHE A 322 9.62 12.71 -4.26
C PHE A 322 9.95 12.53 -5.73
N VAL A 323 10.81 13.38 -6.30
CA VAL A 323 11.17 13.29 -7.73
C VAL A 323 11.84 11.96 -8.05
N ALA A 324 12.83 11.54 -7.25
CA ALA A 324 13.55 10.29 -7.49
C ALA A 324 12.61 9.07 -7.43
N SER A 325 11.69 9.02 -6.45
CA SER A 325 10.74 7.90 -6.33
C SER A 325 9.77 7.83 -7.52
N TRP A 326 9.22 8.96 -7.96
CA TRP A 326 8.30 9.01 -9.11
C TRP A 326 9.01 8.67 -10.42
N GLN A 327 10.26 9.12 -10.61
CA GLN A 327 11.07 8.73 -11.76
C GLN A 327 11.39 7.24 -11.77
N LEU A 328 11.66 6.67 -10.60
CA LEU A 328 11.89 5.24 -10.46
C LEU A 328 10.63 4.45 -10.86
N ALA A 329 9.46 4.83 -10.33
CA ALA A 329 8.19 4.19 -10.66
C ALA A 329 7.85 4.28 -12.17
N ASP A 330 8.10 5.43 -12.78
CA ASP A 330 7.88 5.70 -14.21
C ASP A 330 8.85 4.89 -15.10
N ARG A 331 10.16 4.92 -14.79
CA ARG A 331 11.20 4.15 -15.50
C ARG A 331 10.91 2.65 -15.48
N HIS A 332 10.46 2.13 -14.34
CA HIS A 332 10.09 0.72 -14.20
C HIS A 332 8.67 0.42 -14.70
N LYS A 333 7.97 1.41 -15.28
CA LYS A 333 6.61 1.27 -15.83
C LYS A 333 5.62 0.68 -14.81
N ARG A 334 5.81 0.98 -13.53
CA ARG A 334 4.95 0.49 -12.46
C ARG A 334 3.59 1.14 -12.50
N LEU A 335 3.52 2.39 -12.96
CA LEU A 335 2.33 3.16 -13.21
C LEU A 335 2.49 3.95 -14.52
N GLU A 336 1.37 4.30 -15.13
CA GLU A 336 1.35 5.35 -16.15
C GLU A 336 1.33 6.69 -15.43
N VAL A 337 2.30 7.56 -15.72
CA VAL A 337 2.52 8.82 -15.01
C VAL A 337 2.52 9.98 -15.99
N TYR A 338 1.86 11.08 -15.64
CA TYR A 338 1.95 12.33 -16.39
C TYR A 338 2.73 13.38 -15.59
N TRP A 339 3.90 13.78 -16.08
CA TRP A 339 4.69 14.83 -15.45
C TRP A 339 4.25 16.21 -15.91
N LEU A 340 4.01 17.10 -14.94
CA LEU A 340 3.67 18.49 -15.15
C LEU A 340 4.56 19.36 -14.27
N SER A 341 5.16 20.40 -14.84
CA SER A 341 5.84 21.45 -14.07
C SER A 341 4.92 22.64 -13.84
N TYR A 342 5.12 23.33 -12.71
CA TYR A 342 4.49 24.60 -12.43
C TYR A 342 4.78 25.63 -13.53
N GLU A 343 5.99 25.63 -14.07
CA GLU A 343 6.44 26.52 -15.11
C GLU A 343 5.63 26.31 -16.41
N GLU A 344 5.40 25.06 -16.83
CA GLU A 344 4.50 24.74 -17.95
C GLU A 344 3.06 25.17 -17.65
N LEU A 345 2.56 24.83 -16.46
CA LEU A 345 1.20 25.14 -16.04
C LEU A 345 0.93 26.65 -16.08
N VAL A 346 1.86 27.47 -15.60
CA VAL A 346 1.67 28.94 -15.57
C VAL A 346 1.91 29.58 -16.92
N ALA A 347 2.79 29.03 -17.77
CA ALA A 347 3.05 29.54 -19.11
C ALA A 347 1.82 29.44 -20.03
N ASP A 348 1.09 28.31 -19.99
CA ASP A 348 -0.17 28.11 -20.72
C ASP A 348 -1.10 27.19 -19.92
N LYS A 349 -1.93 27.79 -19.05
CA LYS A 349 -2.86 27.06 -18.18
C LYS A 349 -3.86 26.23 -19.00
N PRO A 350 -4.57 26.79 -20.01
CA PRO A 350 -5.50 26.00 -20.81
C PRO A 350 -4.83 24.78 -21.47
N ALA A 351 -3.69 24.97 -22.15
CA ALA A 351 -3.03 23.85 -22.83
C ALA A 351 -2.52 22.78 -21.85
N SER A 352 -1.99 23.18 -20.70
CA SER A 352 -1.51 22.24 -19.67
C SER A 352 -2.64 21.41 -19.07
N VAL A 353 -3.77 22.05 -18.77
CA VAL A 353 -4.94 21.36 -18.19
C VAL A 353 -5.62 20.46 -19.23
N LEU A 354 -5.65 20.85 -20.51
CA LEU A 354 -6.14 19.97 -21.58
C LEU A 354 -5.30 18.68 -21.67
N LYS A 355 -3.98 18.76 -21.58
CA LYS A 355 -3.11 17.57 -21.58
C LYS A 355 -3.38 16.67 -20.37
N VAL A 356 -3.63 17.26 -19.19
CA VAL A 356 -4.03 16.49 -18.00
C VAL A 356 -5.37 15.78 -18.22
N LEU A 357 -6.36 16.46 -18.78
CA LEU A 357 -7.68 15.86 -19.06
C LEU A 357 -7.58 14.77 -20.14
N GLU A 358 -6.80 15.00 -21.20
CA GLU A 358 -6.48 14.03 -22.24
C GLU A 358 -5.82 12.78 -21.66
N PHE A 359 -4.85 12.95 -20.75
CA PHE A 359 -4.23 11.84 -20.03
C PHE A 359 -5.29 10.98 -19.32
N TYR A 360 -6.32 11.57 -18.74
CA TYR A 360 -7.45 10.86 -18.14
C TYR A 360 -8.54 10.40 -19.12
N GLY A 361 -8.39 10.66 -20.42
CA GLY A 361 -9.41 10.35 -21.43
C GLY A 361 -10.68 11.20 -21.29
N LEU A 362 -10.55 12.41 -20.74
CA LEU A 362 -11.64 13.36 -20.54
C LEU A 362 -11.62 14.43 -21.65
N GLY A 363 -12.71 14.53 -22.40
CA GLY A 363 -12.89 15.56 -23.42
C GLY A 363 -13.49 16.83 -22.84
N VAL A 364 -12.77 17.95 -22.93
CA VAL A 364 -13.27 19.28 -22.58
C VAL A 364 -12.92 20.25 -23.70
N SER A 365 -13.86 21.13 -24.08
CA SER A 365 -13.57 22.15 -25.09
C SER A 365 -12.66 23.24 -24.53
N ARG A 366 -11.66 23.67 -25.31
CA ARG A 366 -10.72 24.73 -24.91
C ARG A 366 -11.43 26.00 -24.43
N ARG A 367 -12.49 26.42 -25.13
CA ARG A 367 -13.30 27.59 -24.78
C ARG A 367 -13.95 27.46 -23.39
N SER A 368 -14.55 26.30 -23.10
CA SER A 368 -15.16 26.05 -21.78
C SER A 368 -14.11 26.10 -20.66
N LEU A 369 -12.92 25.57 -20.93
CA LEU A 369 -11.80 25.59 -19.99
C LEU A 369 -11.30 27.02 -19.73
N GLU A 370 -11.10 27.81 -20.77
CA GLU A 370 -10.65 29.21 -20.67
C GLU A 370 -11.63 30.03 -19.81
N GLN A 371 -12.94 29.91 -20.07
CA GLN A 371 -13.97 30.57 -19.27
C GLN A 371 -13.93 30.17 -17.79
N ARG A 372 -13.76 28.88 -17.49
CA ARG A 372 -13.68 28.38 -16.11
C ARG A 372 -12.43 28.84 -15.37
N ILE A 373 -11.30 28.95 -16.08
CA ILE A 373 -10.06 29.49 -15.51
C ILE A 373 -10.27 30.96 -15.13
N GLU A 374 -10.87 31.76 -16.01
CA GLU A 374 -11.18 33.16 -15.75
C GLU A 374 -12.11 33.33 -14.54
N GLU A 375 -13.15 32.50 -14.42
CA GLU A 375 -14.07 32.50 -13.26
C GLU A 375 -13.33 32.23 -11.94
N ILE A 376 -12.52 31.16 -11.89
CA ILE A 376 -11.75 30.79 -10.69
C ILE A 376 -10.78 31.90 -10.29
N GLU A 377 -10.06 32.49 -11.26
CA GLU A 377 -9.13 33.58 -11.01
C GLU A 377 -9.84 34.85 -10.49
N ARG A 378 -11.05 35.16 -10.98
CA ARG A 378 -11.86 36.29 -10.50
C ARG A 378 -12.43 36.09 -9.11
N GLU A 379 -12.81 34.86 -8.76
CA GLU A 379 -13.42 34.57 -7.46
C GLU A 379 -12.44 34.75 -6.30
N GLY A 380 -11.13 34.58 -6.52
CA GLY A 380 -10.02 35.04 -5.67
C GLY A 380 -9.97 34.53 -4.21
N ARG A 381 -11.05 33.98 -3.66
CA ARG A 381 -11.24 33.75 -2.22
C ARG A 381 -10.72 32.40 -1.72
N ASN A 382 -10.46 31.44 -2.62
CA ASN A 382 -10.04 30.08 -2.24
C ASN A 382 -8.75 29.59 -2.91
N ILE A 383 -8.11 30.41 -3.76
CA ILE A 383 -6.80 30.06 -4.31
C ILE A 383 -5.77 30.62 -3.32
N ARG A 384 -5.10 29.76 -2.55
CA ARG A 384 -3.91 30.14 -1.73
C ARG A 384 -2.72 30.49 -2.65
N PHE A 385 -2.95 31.38 -3.62
CA PHE A 385 -1.98 31.86 -4.59
C PHE A 385 -1.18 32.97 -3.90
N ASN A 386 -0.05 32.59 -3.29
CA ASN A 386 0.74 33.51 -2.48
C ASN A 386 1.22 34.72 -3.30
N LYS A 387 2.00 34.48 -4.37
CA LYS A 387 2.45 35.54 -5.29
C LYS A 387 2.43 35.12 -6.76
N GLY A 388 2.51 33.82 -7.07
CA GLY A 388 2.50 33.34 -8.46
C GLY A 388 3.75 33.61 -9.29
N ILE A 389 4.77 34.26 -8.71
CA ILE A 389 5.95 34.73 -9.45
C ILE A 389 7.00 33.62 -9.57
N MET A 390 7.48 33.39 -10.80
CA MET A 390 8.64 32.54 -11.11
C MET A 390 9.95 33.28 -10.85
N GLY A 391 11.00 32.56 -10.46
CA GLY A 391 12.36 33.08 -10.33
C GLY A 391 12.69 33.80 -9.02
N ARG A 392 11.81 33.72 -8.02
CA ARG A 392 12.04 34.29 -6.68
C ARG A 392 13.23 33.64 -5.97
N GLY A 393 13.48 32.36 -6.21
CA GLY A 393 14.64 31.65 -5.68
C GLY A 393 15.98 32.21 -6.14
N LYS A 394 16.03 32.93 -7.27
CA LYS A 394 17.27 33.54 -7.76
C LYS A 394 17.77 34.67 -6.84
N SER A 395 16.85 35.51 -6.37
CA SER A 395 17.16 36.68 -5.53
C SER A 395 16.93 36.43 -4.04
N GLY A 396 16.09 35.46 -3.67
CA GLY A 396 15.75 35.16 -2.28
C GLY A 396 16.72 34.24 -1.54
N LEU A 397 17.60 33.54 -2.27
CA LEU A 397 18.58 32.62 -1.70
C LEU A 397 20.01 33.12 -1.98
N ASN A 398 20.89 33.00 -1.00
CA ASN A 398 22.32 33.25 -1.19
C ASN A 398 23.00 32.06 -1.90
N GLU A 399 24.24 32.25 -2.37
CA GLU A 399 24.94 31.20 -3.13
C GLU A 399 25.28 29.96 -2.28
N ARG A 400 25.53 30.12 -0.98
CA ARG A 400 25.74 29.00 -0.05
C ARG A 400 24.50 28.10 0.01
N GLN A 401 23.31 28.69 0.17
CA GLN A 401 22.04 27.98 0.21
C GLN A 401 21.73 27.27 -1.11
N LYS A 402 21.97 27.94 -2.25
CA LYS A 402 21.80 27.33 -3.56
C LYS A 402 22.72 26.13 -3.75
N GLU A 403 23.98 26.27 -3.34
CA GLU A 403 24.97 25.20 -3.41
C GLU A 403 24.59 24.03 -2.47
N GLN A 404 24.08 24.31 -1.28
CA GLN A 404 23.57 23.28 -0.36
C GLN A 404 22.43 22.46 -1.00
N ILE A 405 21.50 23.12 -1.68
CA ILE A 405 20.43 22.44 -2.43
C ILE A 405 21.02 21.60 -3.56
N ARG A 406 21.93 22.14 -4.38
CA ARG A 406 22.58 21.40 -5.48
C ARG A 406 23.30 20.15 -4.99
N ARG A 407 23.96 20.23 -3.83
CA ARG A 407 24.67 19.08 -3.22
C ARG A 407 23.75 17.92 -2.86
N LEU A 408 22.45 18.13 -2.67
CA LEU A 408 21.52 17.03 -2.40
C LEU A 408 21.37 16.07 -3.58
N THR A 409 21.67 16.51 -4.82
CA THR A 409 21.65 15.64 -6.02
C THR A 409 22.59 14.44 -5.89
N ARG A 410 23.72 14.58 -5.17
CA ARG A 410 24.75 13.53 -5.00
C ARG A 410 24.21 12.24 -4.37
N TYR A 411 23.11 12.33 -3.62
CA TYR A 411 22.49 11.17 -2.98
C TYR A 411 21.60 10.35 -3.93
N TYR A 412 21.34 10.86 -5.14
CA TYR A 412 20.47 10.23 -6.14
C TYR A 412 21.15 10.25 -7.51
N PRO A 413 22.27 9.54 -7.69
CA PRO A 413 23.09 9.62 -8.91
C PRO A 413 22.38 9.15 -10.19
N THR A 414 21.24 8.48 -10.07
CA THR A 414 20.45 7.95 -11.18
C THR A 414 19.18 8.75 -11.47
N ALA A 415 18.88 9.78 -10.67
CA ALA A 415 17.69 10.62 -10.84
C ALA A 415 18.03 11.90 -11.62
N ASP A 416 17.09 12.38 -12.43
CA ASP A 416 17.20 13.62 -13.19
C ASP A 416 16.39 14.73 -12.50
N PHE A 417 17.06 15.76 -12.00
CA PHE A 417 16.42 16.88 -11.32
C PHE A 417 16.21 18.10 -12.23
N GLY A 418 16.40 17.97 -13.54
CA GLY A 418 16.19 19.05 -14.50
C GLY A 418 14.77 19.64 -14.45
N ARG A 419 13.75 18.81 -14.19
CA ARG A 419 12.35 19.25 -14.02
C ARG A 419 12.10 20.13 -12.79
N ILE A 420 13.03 20.15 -11.83
CA ILE A 420 13.01 21.08 -10.69
C ILE A 420 14.11 22.14 -10.78
N GLY A 421 14.77 22.26 -11.93
CA GLY A 421 15.73 23.31 -12.27
C GLY A 421 17.14 23.11 -11.72
N LEU A 422 17.60 21.86 -11.58
CA LEU A 422 18.94 21.49 -11.14
C LEU A 422 19.76 20.82 -12.23
#